data_AF-A0AAW4YG33-F1
#
_entry.id   AF-A0AAW4YG33-F1
#
_cell.length_a   1.000
_cell.length_b   1.000
_cell.length_c   1.000
_cell.angle_alpha   90.00
_cell.angle_beta   90.00
_cell.angle_gamma   90.00
#
_symmetry.space_group_name_H-M   'P 1'
#
loop_
_entity.id
_entity.type
_entity.pdbx_description
1 polymer ?
#
loop_
_entity_poly.entity_id
_entity_poly.type
_entity_poly.pdbx_seq_one_letter_code
_entity_poly.pdbx_strand_id
1 'polypeptide(L)'
;MAMTRMLKEKVAESTNLQTWIAKYCDKLIESLDQFKVTFRGGKTGDLIEMIEKSIASMQVVNNDFITFVETVASNSECNGKQFVDFFEKLLQYYEDKDIELASSTDSWHLCNDNYRFFNYELFLSFAAIMLKYERFDIIKEVVDTDYCILSNRLGRQIKALNFAEFQKHNYTLDYYKGNNGYSPSSQVANLMRNYGGDKFNTWVEVDILLYYLSLIYGKPGDRMSMWYPTLSIYNRAFEILPKIASMRYFEKAKVMFDVGDKDSFKTLLVRTKDELQRDAYHRIPNLKEGLSFDKVCSLR
;
A
#
# COMPACT_ATOMS: atom_id res chain seq x y z
N MET A 1 -7.91 -11.33 21.61
CA MET A 1 -8.96 -10.94 22.59
C MET A 1 -8.44 -10.06 23.74
N ALA A 2 -7.19 -10.20 24.21
CA ALA A 2 -6.65 -9.33 25.28
C ALA A 2 -6.35 -7.88 24.80
N MET A 3 -5.89 -7.72 23.56
CA MET A 3 -5.54 -6.41 22.98
C MET A 3 -6.77 -5.53 22.75
N THR A 4 -7.87 -6.12 22.29
CA THR A 4 -9.16 -5.46 22.04
C THR A 4 -9.85 -4.96 23.32
N ARG A 5 -9.60 -5.60 24.47
CA ARG A 5 -10.15 -5.16 25.77
C ARG A 5 -9.35 -4.00 26.36
N MET A 6 -8.03 -3.97 26.18
CA MET A 6 -7.19 -2.81 26.51
C MET A 6 -7.51 -1.57 25.65
N LEU A 7 -8.04 -1.77 24.43
CA LEU A 7 -8.41 -0.69 23.51
C LEU A 7 -9.68 0.08 23.93
N LYS A 8 -10.64 -0.56 24.59
CA LYS A 8 -11.89 0.11 25.03
C LYS A 8 -11.77 0.84 26.37
N GLU A 9 -10.93 0.34 27.28
CA GLU A 9 -10.83 0.91 28.63
C GLU A 9 -9.93 2.16 28.71
N LYS A 10 -9.06 2.43 27.72
CA LYS A 10 -8.19 3.62 27.70
C LYS A 10 -8.74 4.86 26.98
N VAL A 11 -9.91 4.76 26.35
CA VAL A 11 -10.57 5.90 25.67
C VAL A 11 -11.15 6.91 26.68
N ALA A 12 -11.24 6.55 27.97
CA ALA A 12 -11.78 7.40 29.03
C ALA A 12 -10.75 8.32 29.72
N GLU A 13 -9.45 8.18 29.43
CA GLU A 13 -8.42 9.07 29.96
C GLU A 13 -7.89 9.94 28.81
N SER A 14 -8.32 11.20 28.81
CA SER A 14 -7.98 12.33 27.93
C SER A 14 -6.56 12.31 27.33
N THR A 15 -6.33 11.43 26.36
CA THR A 15 -5.12 11.37 25.56
C THR A 15 -5.53 11.90 24.19
N ASN A 16 -4.97 13.04 23.79
CA ASN A 16 -5.12 13.63 22.45
C ASN A 16 -5.04 12.51 21.39
N LEU A 17 -6.01 12.47 20.45
CA LEU A 17 -6.09 11.48 19.36
C LEU A 17 -4.73 11.29 18.68
N GLN A 18 -3.99 12.38 18.47
CA GLN A 18 -2.65 12.37 17.90
C GLN A 18 -1.67 11.53 18.71
N THR A 19 -1.65 11.70 20.03
CA THR A 19 -0.80 10.92 20.94
C THR A 19 -1.20 9.45 20.96
N TRP A 20 -2.50 9.15 20.86
CA TRP A 20 -2.96 7.76 20.78
C TRP A 20 -2.51 7.10 19.46
N ILE A 21 -2.69 7.78 18.33
CA ILE A 21 -2.24 7.29 17.01
C ILE A 21 -0.74 7.04 17.02
N ALA A 22 0.07 8.00 17.49
CA ALA A 22 1.52 7.84 17.57
C ALA A 22 1.92 6.63 18.43
N LYS A 23 1.32 6.47 19.62
CA LYS A 23 1.59 5.32 20.50
C LYS A 23 1.20 3.99 19.88
N TYR A 24 0.11 3.96 19.11
CA TYR A 24 -0.29 2.76 18.39
C TYR A 24 0.75 2.42 17.30
N CYS A 25 1.11 3.40 16.47
CA CYS A 25 2.09 3.27 15.40
C CYS A 25 3.45 2.76 15.92
N ASP A 26 3.95 3.35 17.01
CA ASP A 26 5.22 2.93 17.62
C ASP A 26 5.16 1.46 18.08
N LYS A 27 4.07 1.05 18.74
CA LYS A 27 3.89 -0.35 19.18
C LYS A 27 3.76 -1.34 18.03
N LEU A 28 3.08 -0.95 16.95
CA LEU A 28 2.98 -1.79 15.76
C LEU A 28 4.37 -2.03 15.19
N ILE A 29 5.18 -0.97 15.01
CA ILE A 29 6.54 -1.05 14.50
C ILE A 29 7.42 -1.90 15.42
N GLU A 30 7.39 -1.68 16.74
CA GLU A 30 8.12 -2.50 17.72
C GLU A 30 7.76 -3.98 17.62
N SER A 31 6.48 -4.30 17.37
CA SER A 31 6.03 -5.68 17.23
C SER A 31 6.61 -6.39 16.00
N LEU A 32 7.15 -5.66 15.01
CA LEU A 32 7.67 -6.25 13.77
C LEU A 32 8.96 -7.06 13.98
N ASP A 33 9.69 -6.81 15.07
CA ASP A 33 10.94 -7.53 15.40
C ASP A 33 10.70 -9.05 15.54
N GLN A 34 9.50 -9.44 15.99
CA GLN A 34 9.18 -10.85 16.24
C GLN A 34 9.01 -11.70 14.97
N PHE A 35 8.89 -11.06 13.80
CA PHE A 35 8.62 -11.75 12.53
C PHE A 35 9.87 -11.92 11.67
N LYS A 36 11.06 -11.56 12.16
CA LYS A 36 12.29 -11.66 11.38
C LYS A 36 12.58 -13.10 10.98
N VAL A 37 12.67 -13.37 9.68
CA VAL A 37 13.06 -14.67 9.15
C VAL A 37 14.59 -14.72 9.05
N THR A 38 15.20 -15.75 9.63
CA THR A 38 16.65 -15.98 9.54
C THR A 38 16.92 -17.22 8.70
N PHE A 39 17.40 -17.02 7.47
CA PHE A 39 17.75 -18.11 6.57
C PHE A 39 19.26 -18.12 6.29
N ARG A 40 19.94 -19.21 6.63
CA ARG A 40 21.41 -19.34 6.50
C ARG A 40 21.82 -20.27 5.36
N GLY A 41 20.98 -20.41 4.35
CA GLY A 41 21.11 -21.40 3.28
C GLY A 41 20.41 -22.72 3.63
N GLY A 42 20.16 -23.54 2.61
CA GLY A 42 19.33 -24.73 2.70
C GLY A 42 18.52 -24.95 1.44
N LYS A 43 17.46 -25.76 1.52
CA LYS A 43 16.57 -25.96 0.38
C LYS A 43 15.66 -24.76 0.23
N THR A 44 15.39 -24.35 -1.01
CA THR A 44 14.45 -23.26 -1.32
C THR A 44 13.06 -23.51 -0.72
N GLY A 45 12.62 -24.77 -0.63
CA GLY A 45 11.36 -25.13 0.03
C GLY A 45 11.28 -24.72 1.49
N ASP A 46 12.39 -24.81 2.24
CA ASP A 46 12.44 -24.44 3.65
C ASP A 46 12.25 -22.92 3.82
N LEU A 47 12.89 -22.14 2.94
CA LEU A 47 12.72 -20.68 2.90
C LEU A 47 11.27 -20.28 2.59
N ILE A 48 10.64 -20.94 1.62
CA ILE A 48 9.23 -20.70 1.27
C ILE A 48 8.36 -20.95 2.51
N GLU A 49 8.51 -22.09 3.19
CA GLU A 49 7.73 -22.40 4.40
C GLU A 49 7.94 -21.37 5.51
N MET A 50 9.17 -20.94 5.75
CA MET A 50 9.49 -19.92 6.76
C MET A 50 8.82 -18.58 6.45
N ILE A 51 8.86 -18.13 5.19
CA ILE A 51 8.23 -16.89 4.74
C ILE A 51 6.72 -16.98 4.86
N GLU A 52 6.10 -18.06 4.41
CA GLU A 52 4.64 -18.25 4.52
C GLU A 52 4.16 -18.30 5.96
N LYS A 53 4.89 -19.01 6.84
CA LYS A 53 4.59 -19.07 8.26
C LYS A 53 4.71 -17.69 8.92
N SER A 54 5.72 -16.90 8.53
CA SER A 54 5.86 -15.53 9.01
C SER A 54 4.70 -14.66 8.53
N ILE A 55 4.33 -14.73 7.24
CA ILE A 55 3.19 -13.97 6.68
C ILE A 55 1.91 -14.31 7.42
N ALA A 56 1.63 -15.60 7.62
CA ALA A 56 0.47 -16.06 8.37
C ALA A 56 0.45 -15.54 9.81
N SER A 57 1.62 -15.45 10.46
CA SER A 57 1.74 -14.92 11.81
C SER A 57 1.52 -13.40 11.86
N MET A 58 1.95 -12.66 10.83
CA MET A 58 1.77 -11.21 10.71
C MET A 58 0.30 -10.79 10.48
N GLN A 59 -0.57 -11.71 10.08
CA GLN A 59 -2.00 -11.44 9.89
C GLN A 59 -2.68 -10.89 11.14
N VAL A 60 -2.22 -11.26 12.35
CA VAL A 60 -2.77 -10.70 13.59
C VAL A 60 -2.51 -9.19 13.69
N VAL A 61 -1.34 -8.73 13.22
CA VAL A 61 -0.94 -7.33 13.22
C VAL A 61 -1.65 -6.56 12.11
N ASN A 62 -1.79 -7.15 10.91
CA ASN A 62 -2.53 -6.54 9.81
C ASN A 62 -4.01 -6.34 10.16
N ASN A 63 -4.66 -7.33 10.78
CA ASN A 63 -6.06 -7.19 11.19
C ASN A 63 -6.26 -6.17 12.31
N ASP A 64 -5.32 -6.07 13.24
CA ASP A 64 -5.32 -5.03 14.28
C ASP A 64 -5.13 -3.63 13.65
N PHE A 65 -4.21 -3.49 12.69
CA PHE A 65 -4.02 -2.27 11.91
C PHE A 65 -5.28 -1.85 11.15
N ILE A 66 -5.93 -2.77 10.44
CA ILE A 66 -7.20 -2.48 9.75
C ILE A 66 -8.23 -1.93 10.74
N THR A 67 -8.41 -2.60 11.89
CA THR A 67 -9.37 -2.17 12.92
C THR A 67 -9.05 -0.78 13.46
N PHE A 68 -7.76 -0.52 13.71
CA PHE A 68 -7.27 0.78 14.15
C PHE A 68 -7.54 1.87 13.10
N VAL A 69 -7.17 1.64 11.84
CA VAL A 69 -7.36 2.59 10.73
C VAL A 69 -8.84 2.89 10.51
N GLU A 70 -9.72 1.89 10.55
CA GLU A 70 -11.18 2.10 10.47
C GLU A 70 -11.70 2.99 11.61
N THR A 71 -11.15 2.83 12.81
CA THR A 71 -11.52 3.65 13.97
C THR A 71 -11.10 5.10 13.77
N VAL A 72 -9.85 5.37 13.41
CA VAL A 72 -9.33 6.74 13.26
C VAL A 72 -9.87 7.45 12.02
N ALA A 73 -10.10 6.75 10.92
CA ALA A 73 -10.59 7.33 9.67
C ALA A 73 -11.97 7.98 9.83
N SER A 74 -12.79 7.43 10.75
CA SER A 74 -14.11 7.97 11.09
C SER A 74 -14.08 9.26 11.91
N ASN A 75 -12.92 9.63 12.46
CA ASN A 75 -12.73 10.83 13.27
C ASN A 75 -12.19 11.98 12.39
N SER A 76 -12.86 13.14 12.44
CA SER A 76 -12.49 14.34 11.69
C SER A 76 -11.15 14.97 12.10
N GLU A 77 -10.65 14.69 13.31
CA GLU A 77 -9.36 15.20 13.78
C GLU A 77 -8.17 14.40 13.23
N CYS A 78 -8.42 13.18 12.71
CA CYS A 78 -7.40 12.40 12.02
C CYS A 78 -6.97 13.14 10.75
N ASN A 79 -5.68 13.17 10.43
CA ASN A 79 -5.15 13.87 9.26
C ASN A 79 -3.96 13.09 8.64
N GLY A 80 -3.54 13.49 7.43
CA GLY A 80 -2.56 12.73 6.67
C GLY A 80 -1.17 12.77 7.29
N LYS A 81 -0.78 13.87 7.94
CA LYS A 81 0.51 13.97 8.65
C LYS A 81 0.76 12.81 9.60
N GLN A 82 -0.26 12.35 10.32
CA GLN A 82 -0.13 11.22 11.24
C GLN A 82 0.27 9.92 10.53
N PHE A 83 -0.25 9.71 9.33
CA PHE A 83 0.07 8.54 8.51
C PHE A 83 1.39 8.70 7.76
N VAL A 84 1.72 9.92 7.30
CA VAL A 84 3.04 10.23 6.76
C VAL A 84 4.13 9.92 7.79
N ASP A 85 3.98 10.44 9.00
CA ASP A 85 4.92 10.20 10.11
C ASP A 85 5.02 8.70 10.44
N PHE A 86 3.91 7.94 10.35
CA PHE A 86 3.90 6.50 10.55
C PHE A 86 4.66 5.73 9.46
N PHE A 87 4.37 6.00 8.18
CA PHE A 87 4.99 5.33 7.05
C PHE A 87 6.49 5.67 6.95
N GLU A 88 6.88 6.92 7.25
CA GLU A 88 8.28 7.31 7.35
C GLU A 88 9.02 6.54 8.46
N LYS A 89 8.43 6.47 9.66
CA LYS A 89 8.98 5.66 10.77
C LYS A 89 9.08 4.18 10.43
N LEU A 90 8.10 3.63 9.71
CA LEU A 90 8.11 2.24 9.28
C LEU A 90 9.27 1.97 8.31
N LEU A 91 9.50 2.86 7.34
CA LEU A 91 10.66 2.78 6.44
C LEU A 91 11.98 2.96 7.19
N GLN A 92 12.06 3.89 8.14
CA GLN A 92 13.25 4.07 8.97
C GLN A 92 13.54 2.83 9.81
N TYR A 93 12.51 2.18 10.38
CA TYR A 93 12.67 0.93 11.11
C TYR A 93 13.35 -0.15 10.26
N TYR A 94 12.95 -0.29 8.99
CA TYR A 94 13.59 -1.27 8.10
C TYR A 94 15.07 -0.95 7.87
N GLU A 95 15.41 0.32 7.67
CA GLU A 95 16.80 0.74 7.53
C GLU A 95 17.62 0.50 8.82
N ASP A 96 17.07 0.86 9.99
CA ASP A 96 17.73 0.70 11.29
C ASP A 96 17.95 -0.78 11.68
N LYS A 97 17.06 -1.67 11.24
CA LYS A 97 17.11 -3.11 11.53
C LYS A 97 17.84 -3.94 10.47
N ASP A 98 18.45 -3.26 9.51
CA ASP A 98 19.12 -3.87 8.38
C ASP A 98 18.20 -4.80 7.55
N ILE A 99 16.92 -4.44 7.43
CA ILE A 99 15.91 -5.13 6.62
C ILE A 99 15.84 -4.42 5.27
N GLU A 100 16.45 -5.01 4.24
CA GLU A 100 16.47 -4.42 2.90
C GLU A 100 15.21 -4.83 2.13
N LEU A 101 14.39 -3.83 1.78
CA LEU A 101 13.16 -4.03 1.00
C LEU A 101 13.40 -4.15 -0.50
N ALA A 102 14.55 -3.73 -1.02
CA ALA A 102 14.89 -3.89 -2.43
C ALA A 102 14.72 -5.36 -2.86
N SER A 103 14.08 -5.60 -4.00
CA SER A 103 13.82 -6.97 -4.47
C SER A 103 15.08 -7.56 -5.12
N SER A 104 15.48 -8.75 -4.70
CA SER A 104 16.58 -9.53 -5.28
C SER A 104 16.35 -11.02 -5.05
N THR A 105 17.13 -11.87 -5.74
CA THR A 105 17.07 -13.33 -5.66
C THR A 105 18.11 -13.95 -4.74
N ASP A 106 18.98 -13.16 -4.12
CA ASP A 106 19.91 -13.65 -3.10
C ASP A 106 19.21 -13.87 -1.75
N SER A 107 19.73 -14.80 -0.96
CA SER A 107 19.11 -15.24 0.29
C SER A 107 18.95 -14.13 1.34
N TRP A 108 19.81 -13.10 1.30
CA TRP A 108 19.76 -11.97 2.23
C TRP A 108 18.54 -11.08 1.97
N HIS A 109 18.17 -10.90 0.71
CA HIS A 109 16.95 -10.17 0.37
C HIS A 109 15.71 -11.03 0.51
N LEU A 110 15.77 -12.31 0.11
CA LEU A 110 14.61 -13.20 0.15
C LEU A 110 14.08 -13.42 1.58
N CYS A 111 14.94 -13.40 2.60
CA CYS A 111 14.48 -13.52 3.99
C CYS A 111 13.61 -12.33 4.46
N ASN A 112 13.54 -11.23 3.69
CA ASN A 112 12.71 -10.07 3.98
C ASN A 112 11.37 -10.07 3.21
N ASP A 113 11.06 -11.12 2.42
CA ASP A 113 9.85 -11.18 1.58
C ASP A 113 8.55 -11.19 2.40
N ASN A 114 8.59 -11.64 3.66
CA ASN A 114 7.48 -11.53 4.60
C ASN A 114 7.11 -10.05 4.87
N TYR A 115 8.11 -9.18 5.06
CA TYR A 115 7.88 -7.74 5.26
C TYR A 115 7.39 -7.06 3.98
N ARG A 116 7.88 -7.46 2.79
CA ARG A 116 7.36 -6.95 1.52
C ARG A 116 5.87 -7.29 1.34
N PHE A 117 5.47 -8.52 1.66
CA PHE A 117 4.06 -8.92 1.63
C PHE A 117 3.24 -8.12 2.64
N PHE A 118 3.72 -8.00 3.88
CA PHE A 118 3.06 -7.24 4.94
C PHE A 118 2.84 -5.78 4.55
N ASN A 119 3.87 -5.10 4.03
CA ASN A 119 3.79 -3.70 3.61
C ASN A 119 2.75 -3.50 2.51
N TYR A 120 2.71 -4.42 1.55
CA TYR A 120 1.75 -4.36 0.46
C TYR A 120 0.31 -4.49 0.96
N GLU A 121 0.03 -5.47 1.82
CA GLU A 121 -1.28 -5.66 2.44
C GLU A 121 -1.69 -4.47 3.32
N LEU A 122 -0.75 -3.97 4.12
CA LEU A 122 -0.95 -2.86 5.04
C LEU A 122 -1.30 -1.57 4.28
N PHE A 123 -0.56 -1.26 3.21
CA PHE A 123 -0.76 -0.04 2.43
C PHE A 123 -2.06 -0.11 1.60
N LEU A 124 -2.37 -1.26 0.99
CA LEU A 124 -3.65 -1.47 0.31
C LEU A 124 -4.84 -1.36 1.27
N SER A 125 -4.72 -1.93 2.47
CA SER A 125 -5.72 -1.82 3.52
C SER A 125 -5.95 -0.37 3.94
N PHE A 126 -4.87 0.38 4.17
CA PHE A 126 -4.92 1.80 4.49
C PHE A 126 -5.66 2.59 3.41
N ALA A 127 -5.24 2.48 2.15
CA ALA A 127 -5.82 3.23 1.05
C ALA A 127 -7.29 2.86 0.80
N ALA A 128 -7.65 1.57 0.94
CA ALA A 128 -9.03 1.11 0.84
C ALA A 128 -9.93 1.70 1.93
N ILE A 129 -9.44 1.78 3.17
CA ILE A 129 -10.19 2.40 4.27
C ILE A 129 -10.33 3.89 4.06
N MET A 130 -9.25 4.60 3.69
CA MET A 130 -9.34 6.04 3.40
C MET A 130 -10.33 6.34 2.27
N LEU A 131 -10.34 5.52 1.22
CA LEU A 131 -11.29 5.65 0.11
C LEU A 131 -12.74 5.40 0.57
N LYS A 132 -12.97 4.38 1.41
CA LYS A 132 -14.28 4.07 2.02
C LYS A 132 -14.84 5.23 2.85
N TYR A 133 -13.97 5.92 3.59
CA TYR A 133 -14.35 7.06 4.45
C TYR A 133 -14.24 8.42 3.73
N GLU A 134 -14.01 8.43 2.42
CA GLU A 134 -13.84 9.65 1.61
C GLU A 134 -12.73 10.59 2.14
N ARG A 135 -11.69 10.02 2.77
CA ARG A 135 -10.50 10.71 3.29
C ARG A 135 -9.46 10.94 2.18
N PHE A 136 -9.91 11.60 1.11
CA PHE A 136 -9.08 11.89 -0.07
C PHE A 136 -7.90 12.81 0.23
N ASP A 137 -8.08 13.70 1.21
CA ASP A 137 -7.06 14.56 1.79
C ASP A 137 -5.88 13.73 2.33
N ILE A 138 -6.20 12.69 3.11
CA ILE A 138 -5.21 11.79 3.72
C ILE A 138 -4.51 10.97 2.64
N ILE A 139 -5.25 10.44 1.64
CA ILE A 139 -4.64 9.70 0.53
C ILE A 139 -3.63 10.59 -0.17
N LYS A 140 -4.01 11.82 -0.55
CA LYS A 140 -3.09 12.76 -1.22
C LYS A 140 -1.82 12.98 -0.40
N GLU A 141 -1.97 13.34 0.87
CA GLU A 141 -0.81 13.67 1.71
C GLU A 141 0.16 12.48 1.82
N VAL A 142 -0.35 11.25 1.91
CA VAL A 142 0.47 10.03 1.99
C VAL A 142 1.12 9.67 0.64
N VAL A 143 0.45 9.84 -0.50
CA VAL A 143 1.01 9.44 -1.81
C VAL A 143 1.92 10.49 -2.44
N ASP A 144 1.73 11.76 -2.11
CA ASP A 144 2.47 12.90 -2.68
C ASP A 144 3.71 13.29 -1.84
N THR A 145 3.82 12.76 -0.62
CA THR A 145 4.97 13.05 0.25
C THR A 145 6.16 12.14 -0.04
N ASP A 146 7.35 12.74 -0.16
CA ASP A 146 8.62 12.02 -0.06
C ASP A 146 8.92 11.67 1.41
N TYR A 147 8.90 10.38 1.75
CA TYR A 147 9.36 9.85 3.03
C TYR A 147 10.87 9.99 3.15
N CYS A 148 11.32 10.73 4.15
CA CYS A 148 12.73 11.02 4.36
C CYS A 148 13.32 10.09 5.42
N ILE A 149 14.12 9.13 4.98
CA ILE A 149 14.85 8.23 5.89
C ILE A 149 16.34 8.56 5.93
N LEU A 150 16.98 8.25 7.05
CA LEU A 150 18.42 8.31 7.22
C LEU A 150 19.02 6.92 6.98
N SER A 151 19.75 6.78 5.86
CA SER A 151 20.37 5.52 5.47
C SER A 151 21.83 5.43 5.87
N ASN A 152 22.17 4.40 6.65
CA ASN A 152 23.53 4.15 7.09
C ASN A 152 24.31 3.22 6.13
N ARG A 153 23.62 2.47 5.27
CA ARG A 153 24.21 1.49 4.34
C ARG A 153 25.28 2.06 3.38
N LEU A 154 25.17 3.34 3.03
CA LEU A 154 26.08 4.03 2.11
C LEU A 154 26.71 5.29 2.75
N GLY A 155 26.94 5.27 4.07
CA GLY A 155 27.65 6.36 4.76
C GLY A 155 26.77 7.51 5.24
N ARG A 156 25.73 7.20 6.02
CA ARG A 156 24.80 8.14 6.69
C ARG A 156 24.32 9.28 5.77
N GLN A 157 23.35 8.98 4.91
CA GLN A 157 22.76 9.90 3.94
C GLN A 157 21.24 9.94 4.04
N ILE A 158 20.64 11.09 3.73
CA ILE A 158 19.19 11.21 3.59
C ILE A 158 18.77 10.55 2.28
N LYS A 159 17.76 9.68 2.33
CA LYS A 159 17.07 9.14 1.16
C LYS A 159 15.62 9.61 1.17
N ALA A 160 15.19 10.19 0.05
CA ALA A 160 13.79 10.48 -0.22
C ALA A 160 13.18 9.28 -0.94
N LEU A 161 12.16 8.70 -0.34
CA LEU A 161 11.43 7.53 -0.82
C LEU A 161 9.96 7.91 -1.05
N ASN A 162 9.27 7.29 -2.00
CA ASN A 162 7.83 7.47 -2.15
C ASN A 162 7.07 6.20 -1.75
N PHE A 163 5.75 6.26 -1.84
CA PHE A 163 4.88 5.17 -1.40
C PHE A 163 5.03 3.87 -2.21
N ALA A 164 5.64 3.89 -3.40
CA ALA A 164 5.96 2.66 -4.14
C ALA A 164 6.98 1.78 -3.41
N GLU A 165 7.65 2.29 -2.37
CA GLU A 165 8.47 1.46 -1.48
C GLU A 165 7.67 0.39 -0.71
N PHE A 166 6.37 0.58 -0.51
CA PHE A 166 5.52 -0.42 0.14
C PHE A 166 5.08 -1.55 -0.80
N GLN A 167 5.41 -1.46 -2.09
CA GLN A 167 5.08 -2.46 -3.10
C GLN A 167 6.34 -2.95 -3.81
N LYS A 168 7.06 -3.85 -3.14
CA LYS A 168 8.26 -4.51 -3.70
C LYS A 168 7.94 -5.95 -4.09
N HIS A 169 8.55 -6.41 -5.17
CA HIS A 169 8.33 -7.75 -5.69
C HIS A 169 8.80 -8.82 -4.68
N ASN A 170 7.98 -9.85 -4.49
CA ASN A 170 8.23 -10.96 -3.58
C ASN A 170 8.67 -12.19 -4.39
N TYR A 171 9.98 -12.35 -4.52
CA TYR A 171 10.57 -13.43 -5.32
C TYR A 171 10.33 -14.82 -4.70
N THR A 172 10.29 -14.93 -3.37
CA THR A 172 10.02 -16.21 -2.69
C THR A 172 8.68 -16.79 -3.13
N LEU A 173 7.63 -15.96 -3.16
CA LEU A 173 6.30 -16.41 -3.55
C LEU A 173 6.14 -16.50 -5.07
N ASP A 174 6.40 -15.42 -5.80
CA ASP A 174 6.05 -15.39 -7.23
C ASP A 174 7.03 -16.14 -8.13
N TYR A 175 8.32 -16.09 -7.80
CA TYR A 175 9.33 -16.82 -8.57
C TYR A 175 9.49 -18.24 -8.03
N TYR A 176 9.97 -18.43 -6.80
CA TYR A 176 10.36 -19.75 -6.32
C TYR A 176 9.18 -20.67 -6.03
N LYS A 177 8.17 -20.21 -5.29
CA LYS A 177 6.94 -20.99 -5.07
C LYS A 177 6.11 -21.11 -6.35
N GLY A 178 6.14 -20.09 -7.21
CA GLY A 178 5.56 -20.10 -8.56
C GLY A 178 6.28 -21.01 -9.56
N ASN A 179 7.05 -22.00 -9.10
CA ASN A 179 7.82 -22.93 -9.93
C ASN A 179 8.80 -22.18 -10.84
N ASN A 180 9.71 -21.39 -10.28
CA ASN A 180 10.70 -20.57 -10.98
C ASN A 180 10.12 -19.65 -12.08
N GLY A 181 8.95 -19.06 -11.80
CA GLY A 181 8.26 -18.16 -12.73
C GLY A 181 7.51 -18.85 -13.87
N TYR A 182 7.41 -20.18 -13.89
CA TYR A 182 6.58 -20.90 -14.87
C TYR A 182 5.08 -20.84 -14.56
N SER A 183 4.69 -20.51 -13.32
CA SER A 183 3.28 -20.27 -12.99
C SER A 183 2.81 -18.97 -13.64
N PRO A 184 1.73 -19.00 -14.45
CA PRO A 184 1.14 -17.79 -15.01
C PRO A 184 0.35 -16.96 -13.96
N SER A 185 0.32 -17.40 -12.71
CA SER A 185 -0.42 -16.75 -11.61
C SER A 185 0.51 -16.31 -10.49
N SER A 186 0.40 -15.04 -10.10
CA SER A 186 1.08 -14.48 -8.92
C SER A 186 0.59 -15.19 -7.66
N GLN A 187 1.53 -15.82 -6.95
CA GLN A 187 1.28 -16.45 -5.65
C GLN A 187 1.01 -15.39 -4.58
N VAL A 188 1.62 -14.21 -4.69
CA VAL A 188 1.29 -13.05 -3.85
C VAL A 188 -0.19 -12.70 -4.01
N ALA A 189 -0.67 -12.54 -5.24
CA ALA A 189 -2.06 -12.18 -5.49
C ALA A 189 -3.04 -13.27 -5.02
N ASN A 190 -2.68 -14.55 -5.18
CA ASN A 190 -3.47 -15.68 -4.66
C ASN A 190 -3.57 -15.65 -3.13
N LEU A 191 -2.46 -15.37 -2.45
CA LEU A 191 -2.43 -15.31 -0.99
C LEU A 191 -3.17 -14.08 -0.46
N MET A 192 -3.01 -12.92 -1.10
CA MET A 192 -3.78 -11.70 -0.81
C MET A 192 -5.28 -11.92 -0.96
N ARG A 193 -5.72 -12.72 -1.95
CA ARG A 193 -7.13 -13.10 -2.09
C ARG A 193 -7.65 -13.91 -0.91
N ASN A 194 -6.83 -14.82 -0.39
CA ASN A 194 -7.22 -15.65 0.74
C ASN A 194 -7.37 -14.82 2.03
N TYR A 195 -6.44 -13.90 2.30
CA TYR A 195 -6.51 -13.05 3.49
C TYR A 195 -7.51 -11.90 3.35
N GLY A 196 -7.68 -11.35 2.15
CA GLY A 196 -8.55 -10.20 1.89
C GLY A 196 -10.03 -10.51 2.02
N GLY A 197 -10.46 -11.76 1.79
CA GLY A 197 -11.86 -12.16 1.95
C GLY A 197 -12.83 -11.25 1.20
N ASP A 198 -13.77 -10.63 1.93
CA ASP A 198 -14.75 -9.68 1.40
C ASP A 198 -14.16 -8.33 0.96
N LYS A 199 -13.00 -7.94 1.50
CA LYS A 199 -12.28 -6.70 1.16
C LYS A 199 -11.49 -6.81 -0.13
N PHE A 200 -11.24 -8.02 -0.63
CA PHE A 200 -10.29 -8.26 -1.70
C PHE A 200 -10.61 -7.50 -2.99
N ASN A 201 -11.90 -7.41 -3.38
CA ASN A 201 -12.28 -6.68 -4.58
C ASN A 201 -11.94 -5.18 -4.47
N THR A 202 -12.15 -4.59 -3.29
CA THR A 202 -11.76 -3.20 -3.03
C THR A 202 -10.24 -3.05 -3.08
N TRP A 203 -9.47 -4.03 -2.60
CA TRP A 203 -8.01 -4.00 -2.73
C TRP A 203 -7.57 -4.03 -4.19
N VAL A 204 -8.22 -4.82 -5.06
CA VAL A 204 -7.92 -4.84 -6.50
C VAL A 204 -8.11 -3.47 -7.14
N GLU A 205 -9.22 -2.79 -6.82
CA GLU A 205 -9.49 -1.43 -7.33
C GLU A 205 -8.48 -0.41 -6.81
N VAL A 206 -8.20 -0.45 -5.51
CA VAL A 206 -7.26 0.47 -4.85
C VAL A 206 -5.83 0.26 -5.33
N ASP A 207 -5.42 -0.98 -5.58
CA ASP A 207 -4.11 -1.31 -6.12
C ASP A 207 -3.89 -0.64 -7.49
N ILE A 208 -4.90 -0.68 -8.35
CA ILE A 208 -4.88 0.03 -9.64
C ILE A 208 -4.95 1.55 -9.46
N LEU A 209 -5.74 2.05 -8.50
CA LEU A 209 -5.78 3.48 -8.19
C LEU A 209 -4.39 3.99 -7.73
N LEU A 210 -3.69 3.22 -6.90
CA LEU A 210 -2.33 3.56 -6.45
C LEU A 210 -1.33 3.57 -7.60
N TYR A 211 -1.44 2.66 -8.57
CA TYR A 211 -0.71 2.77 -9.83
C TYR A 211 -0.97 4.11 -10.52
N TYR A 212 -2.24 4.51 -10.70
CA TYR A 212 -2.58 5.79 -11.31
C TYR A 212 -2.03 6.99 -10.54
N LEU A 213 -2.11 6.97 -9.20
CA LEU A 213 -1.53 8.03 -8.36
C LEU A 213 0.00 8.06 -8.47
N SER A 214 0.66 6.91 -8.66
CA SER A 214 2.11 6.86 -8.92
C SER A 214 2.48 7.47 -10.27
N LEU A 215 1.61 7.42 -11.28
CA LEU A 215 1.82 8.11 -12.55
C LEU A 215 1.65 9.64 -12.42
N ILE A 216 0.76 10.06 -11.51
CA ILE A 216 0.42 11.49 -11.31
C ILE A 216 1.47 12.19 -10.45
N TYR A 217 1.88 11.55 -9.36
CA TYR A 217 2.81 12.10 -8.37
C TYR A 217 4.25 11.63 -8.56
N GLY A 218 4.48 10.56 -9.31
CA GLY A 218 5.80 10.03 -9.60
C GLY A 218 6.59 10.90 -10.58
N LYS A 219 7.91 10.72 -10.57
CA LYS A 219 8.83 11.40 -11.49
C LYS A 219 8.72 10.78 -12.89
N PRO A 220 8.49 11.56 -13.96
CA PRO A 220 8.41 11.03 -15.31
C PRO A 220 9.63 10.20 -15.69
N GLY A 221 9.41 8.97 -16.17
CA GLY A 221 10.47 8.04 -16.59
C GLY A 221 11.14 7.26 -15.45
N ASP A 222 10.83 7.56 -14.19
CA ASP A 222 11.32 6.79 -13.05
C ASP A 222 10.46 5.55 -12.79
N ARG A 223 10.87 4.43 -13.37
CA ARG A 223 10.19 3.14 -13.18
C ARG A 223 10.40 2.54 -11.78
N MET A 224 11.43 2.97 -11.04
CA MET A 224 11.69 2.43 -9.70
C MET A 224 10.73 3.01 -8.66
N SER A 225 10.20 4.20 -8.94
CA SER A 225 9.21 4.93 -8.15
C SER A 225 7.76 4.63 -8.53
N MET A 226 7.52 3.66 -9.42
CA MET A 226 6.19 3.35 -9.93
C MET A 226 5.55 2.21 -9.13
N TRP A 227 4.29 2.39 -8.72
CA TRP A 227 3.49 1.34 -8.09
C TRP A 227 2.94 0.40 -9.16
N TYR A 228 3.26 -0.89 -9.12
CA TYR A 228 2.76 -1.88 -10.07
C TYR A 228 1.59 -2.69 -9.48
N PRO A 229 0.40 -2.70 -10.09
CA PRO A 229 -0.78 -3.27 -9.44
C PRO A 229 -0.84 -4.80 -9.60
N THR A 230 -0.22 -5.54 -8.69
CA THR A 230 -0.10 -7.01 -8.71
C THR A 230 -1.47 -7.70 -8.64
N LEU A 231 -2.48 -7.09 -7.99
CA LEU A 231 -3.83 -7.67 -7.89
C LEU A 231 -4.65 -7.49 -9.17
N SER A 232 -4.17 -6.72 -10.14
CA SER A 232 -4.86 -6.46 -11.41
C SER A 232 -5.18 -7.72 -12.24
N ILE A 233 -4.51 -8.86 -11.98
CA ILE A 233 -4.88 -10.14 -12.60
C ILE A 233 -6.32 -10.58 -12.28
N TYR A 234 -6.83 -10.13 -11.13
CA TYR A 234 -8.19 -10.36 -10.66
C TYR A 234 -9.17 -9.26 -11.07
N ASN A 235 -8.67 -8.15 -11.63
CA ASN A 235 -9.54 -7.06 -12.03
C ASN A 235 -10.51 -7.47 -13.15
N ARG A 236 -11.74 -7.00 -12.99
CA ARG A 236 -12.86 -7.14 -13.94
C ARG A 236 -13.52 -5.79 -14.23
N ALA A 237 -13.16 -4.74 -13.51
CA ALA A 237 -13.70 -3.41 -13.68
C ALA A 237 -12.92 -2.62 -14.74
N PHE A 238 -13.64 -1.94 -15.62
CA PHE A 238 -13.06 -0.94 -16.52
C PHE A 238 -12.91 0.41 -15.81
N GLU A 239 -13.84 0.73 -14.92
CA GLU A 239 -13.85 1.96 -14.13
C GLU A 239 -13.44 1.64 -12.69
N ILE A 240 -12.34 2.22 -12.25
CA ILE A 240 -11.72 1.98 -10.95
C ILE A 240 -12.26 2.94 -9.89
N LEU A 241 -12.59 4.17 -10.30
CA LEU A 241 -13.23 5.16 -9.43
C LEU A 241 -14.57 5.65 -10.02
N PRO A 242 -15.55 4.76 -10.26
CA PRO A 242 -16.76 5.08 -11.01
C PRO A 242 -17.62 6.18 -10.37
N LYS A 243 -17.54 6.34 -9.03
CA LYS A 243 -18.25 7.39 -8.29
C LYS A 243 -17.87 8.81 -8.72
N ILE A 244 -16.72 9.00 -9.37
CA ILE A 244 -16.28 10.29 -9.92
C ILE A 244 -17.23 10.83 -11.01
N ALA A 245 -18.13 9.99 -11.54
CA ALA A 245 -19.21 10.42 -12.40
C ALA A 245 -20.20 11.38 -11.70
N SER A 246 -20.35 11.29 -10.37
CA SER A 246 -21.18 12.22 -9.57
C SER A 246 -20.42 13.51 -9.26
N MET A 247 -21.03 14.66 -9.56
CA MET A 247 -20.48 15.97 -9.23
C MET A 247 -20.20 16.10 -7.73
N ARG A 248 -21.17 15.71 -6.88
CA ARG A 248 -21.00 15.77 -5.41
C ARG A 248 -19.80 14.96 -4.91
N TYR A 249 -19.56 13.79 -5.49
CA TYR A 249 -18.42 12.95 -5.11
C TYR A 249 -17.10 13.52 -5.66
N PHE A 250 -17.09 13.96 -6.91
CA PHE A 250 -15.91 14.59 -7.52
C PHE A 250 -15.44 15.82 -6.75
N GLU A 251 -16.35 16.67 -6.29
CA GLU A 251 -15.99 17.85 -5.50
C GLU A 251 -15.18 17.51 -4.24
N LYS A 252 -15.40 16.34 -3.66
CA LYS A 252 -14.58 15.81 -2.56
C LYS A 252 -13.30 15.15 -3.07
N ALA A 253 -13.41 14.30 -4.10
CA ALA A 253 -12.31 13.47 -4.58
C ALA A 253 -11.24 14.24 -5.35
N LYS A 254 -11.55 15.42 -5.92
CA LYS A 254 -10.61 16.22 -6.71
C LYS A 254 -9.33 16.59 -5.96
N VAL A 255 -9.41 16.70 -4.62
CA VAL A 255 -8.24 16.93 -3.77
C VAL A 255 -7.21 15.81 -3.93
N MET A 256 -7.64 14.55 -4.10
CA MET A 256 -6.76 13.39 -4.29
C MET A 256 -5.86 13.52 -5.52
N PHE A 257 -6.25 14.34 -6.49
CA PHE A 257 -5.56 14.55 -7.76
C PHE A 257 -4.91 15.93 -7.86
N ASP A 258 -5.02 16.76 -6.83
CA ASP A 258 -4.53 18.13 -6.80
C ASP A 258 -5.11 19.02 -7.92
N VAL A 259 -6.43 18.93 -8.14
CA VAL A 259 -7.13 19.70 -9.19
C VAL A 259 -8.30 20.49 -8.63
N GLY A 260 -8.54 21.67 -9.23
CA GLY A 260 -9.57 22.60 -8.78
C GLY A 260 -10.98 22.27 -9.29
N ASP A 261 -11.08 21.64 -10.46
CA ASP A 261 -12.32 21.43 -11.18
C ASP A 261 -12.23 20.28 -12.20
N LYS A 262 -13.35 20.01 -12.88
CA LYS A 262 -13.49 18.96 -13.89
C LYS A 262 -12.51 19.13 -15.06
N ASP A 263 -12.28 20.36 -15.51
CA ASP A 263 -11.47 20.62 -16.71
C ASP A 263 -9.99 20.44 -16.40
N SER A 264 -9.51 20.94 -15.25
CA SER A 264 -8.17 20.68 -14.75
C SER A 264 -7.92 19.20 -14.48
N PHE A 265 -8.92 18.45 -14.00
CA PHE A 265 -8.85 16.98 -13.91
C PHE A 265 -8.66 16.32 -15.28
N LYS A 266 -9.47 16.70 -16.28
CA LYS A 266 -9.31 16.16 -17.65
C LYS A 266 -7.96 16.51 -18.25
N THR A 267 -7.49 17.74 -18.07
CA THR A 267 -6.16 18.18 -18.50
C THR A 267 -5.06 17.35 -17.83
N LEU A 268 -5.18 17.07 -16.53
CA LEU A 268 -4.28 16.17 -15.81
C LEU A 268 -4.23 14.79 -16.48
N LEU A 269 -5.38 14.15 -16.73
CA LEU A 269 -5.40 12.82 -17.34
C LEU A 269 -4.88 12.79 -18.79
N VAL A 270 -4.96 13.91 -19.52
CA VAL A 270 -4.40 14.03 -20.87
C VAL A 270 -2.88 14.18 -20.84
N ARG A 271 -2.33 14.92 -19.88
CA ARG A 271 -0.88 15.15 -19.77
C ARG A 271 -0.12 13.99 -19.10
N THR A 272 -0.78 13.24 -18.22
CA THR A 272 -0.17 12.10 -17.53
C THR A 272 0.09 10.97 -18.51
N LYS A 273 1.36 10.57 -18.61
CA LYS A 273 1.78 9.49 -19.49
C LYS A 273 1.58 8.14 -18.81
N ASP A 274 0.82 7.28 -19.44
CA ASP A 274 0.60 5.89 -19.06
C ASP A 274 1.33 5.00 -20.08
N GLU A 275 2.63 4.78 -19.83
CA GLU A 275 3.52 4.04 -20.74
C GLU A 275 3.54 2.53 -20.46
N LEU A 276 2.68 2.05 -19.55
CA LEU A 276 2.61 0.64 -19.22
C LEU A 276 2.14 -0.17 -20.43
N GLN A 277 2.98 -1.12 -20.83
CA GLN A 277 2.60 -2.13 -21.80
C GLN A 277 1.63 -3.10 -21.13
N ARG A 278 0.36 -3.00 -21.53
CA ARG A 278 -0.71 -3.88 -21.03
C ARG A 278 -0.54 -5.25 -21.64
N ASP A 279 -0.39 -6.25 -20.79
CA ASP A 279 -0.36 -7.65 -21.19
C ASP A 279 -1.74 -8.32 -21.01
N ALA A 280 -1.86 -9.59 -21.41
CA ALA A 280 -3.12 -10.33 -21.31
C ALA A 280 -3.44 -10.81 -19.86
N TYR A 281 -2.46 -10.77 -18.96
CA TYR A 281 -2.55 -11.31 -17.61
C TYR A 281 -2.97 -10.24 -16.60
N HIS A 282 -2.36 -9.05 -16.66
CA HIS A 282 -2.63 -7.89 -15.82
C HIS A 282 -3.72 -7.02 -16.44
N ARG A 283 -4.93 -7.07 -15.86
CA ARG A 283 -6.07 -6.33 -16.39
C ARG A 283 -6.11 -4.93 -15.81
N ILE A 284 -5.25 -4.05 -16.33
CA ILE A 284 -5.13 -2.65 -15.90
C ILE A 284 -5.75 -1.77 -16.97
N PRO A 285 -6.92 -1.15 -16.73
CA PRO A 285 -7.49 -0.18 -17.66
C PRO A 285 -6.51 0.95 -17.96
N ASN A 286 -6.70 1.66 -19.07
CA ASN A 286 -5.93 2.90 -19.25
C ASN A 286 -6.36 3.94 -18.22
N LEU A 287 -5.44 4.83 -17.85
CA LEU A 287 -5.69 5.86 -16.83
C LEU A 287 -7.02 6.61 -17.07
N LYS A 288 -7.33 6.95 -18.32
CA LYS A 288 -8.53 7.70 -18.69
C LYS A 288 -9.81 6.87 -18.52
N GLU A 289 -9.77 5.60 -18.90
CA GLU A 289 -10.88 4.66 -18.73
C GLU A 289 -11.11 4.35 -17.25
N GLY A 290 -10.03 4.01 -16.53
CA GLY A 290 -10.06 3.72 -15.10
C GLY A 290 -10.59 4.86 -14.24
N LEU A 291 -10.30 6.11 -14.63
CA LEU A 291 -10.79 7.31 -13.96
C LEU A 291 -11.99 7.97 -14.66
N SER A 292 -12.71 7.21 -15.50
CA SER A 292 -13.99 7.59 -16.10
C SER A 292 -13.96 8.96 -16.80
N PHE A 293 -12.91 9.24 -17.58
CA PHE A 293 -12.65 10.52 -18.25
C PHE A 293 -13.87 11.10 -19.00
N ASP A 294 -14.63 10.26 -19.70
CA ASP A 294 -15.81 10.70 -20.47
C ASP A 294 -17.04 10.94 -19.59
N LYS A 295 -17.11 10.30 -18.42
CA LYS A 295 -18.27 10.32 -17.52
C LYS A 295 -18.07 11.18 -16.28
N VAL A 296 -16.87 11.68 -16.00
CA VAL A 296 -16.59 12.52 -14.82
C VAL A 296 -17.57 13.70 -14.75
N CYS A 297 -18.21 13.88 -13.60
CA CYS A 297 -19.25 14.90 -13.40
C CYS A 297 -20.35 14.88 -14.49
N SER A 298 -20.81 13.70 -14.89
CA SER A 298 -21.97 13.54 -15.79
C SER A 298 -23.28 13.38 -15.02
N LEU A 299 -23.21 13.01 -13.75
CA LEU A 299 -24.34 12.80 -12.84
C LEU A 299 -24.36 13.89 -11.77
N ARG A 300 -25.56 14.28 -11.33
CA ARG A 300 -25.76 15.29 -10.27
C ARG A 300 -25.33 14.78 -8.89
#